data_AF-A0A9P6B058-F1
#
_entry.id   AF-A0A9P6B058-F1
#
_cell.length_a   1.000
_cell.length_b   1.000
_cell.length_c   1.000
_cell.angle_alpha   90.00
_cell.angle_beta   90.00
_cell.angle_gamma   90.00
#
_symmetry.space_group_name_H-M   'P 1'
#
loop_
_entity.id
_entity.type
_entity.pdbx_description
1 polymer ?
#
loop_
_entity_poly.entity_id
_entity_poly.type
_entity_poly.pdbx_seq_one_letter_code
_entity_poly.pdbx_strand_id
1 'polypeptide(L)'
;KIEPLDDHNYYVWKYCMEMLLIQKNLWEIVSRERTRPDGPKTSHAVKNWTTHNCLAVTKIVLHVSNSQIQHTWKSPITAEVW
;
A
#
# COMPACT_ATOMS: atom_id res chain seq x y z
N LYS A 1 16.68 -5.58 -3.96
CA LYS A 1 15.62 -6.47 -3.46
C LYS A 1 15.26 -5.97 -2.06
N ILE A 2 14.00 -5.67 -1.78
CA ILE A 2 13.58 -5.26 -0.42
C ILE A 2 13.46 -6.54 0.41
N GLU A 3 14.07 -6.55 1.59
CA GLU A 3 13.92 -7.64 2.55
C GLU A 3 12.48 -7.64 3.09
N PRO A 4 11.78 -8.78 3.19
CA PRO A 4 10.42 -8.81 3.73
C PRO A 4 10.36 -8.29 5.17
N LEU A 5 9.28 -7.59 5.53
CA LEU A 5 9.06 -7.09 6.89
C LEU A 5 9.02 -8.23 7.91
N ASP A 6 9.80 -8.10 8.97
CA ASP A 6 9.77 -8.94 10.16
C ASP A 6 9.78 -8.09 11.44
N ASP A 7 9.92 -8.74 12.60
CA ASP A 7 9.90 -8.08 13.91
C ASP A 7 11.14 -7.19 14.19
N HIS A 8 12.16 -7.22 13.34
CA HIS A 8 13.46 -6.59 13.60
C HIS A 8 13.86 -5.52 12.56
N ASN A 9 13.24 -5.52 11.38
CA ASN A 9 13.71 -4.69 10.25
C ASN A 9 12.76 -3.53 9.86
N TYR A 10 11.75 -3.22 10.67
CA TYR A 10 10.70 -2.25 10.33
C TYR A 10 11.21 -0.92 9.75
N TYR A 11 12.20 -0.27 10.36
CA TYR A 11 12.68 1.04 9.89
C TYR A 11 13.32 0.97 8.49
N VAL A 12 14.13 -0.06 8.24
CA VAL A 12 14.80 -0.27 6.95
C VAL A 12 13.75 -0.66 5.90
N TRP A 13 12.86 -1.59 6.24
CA TRP A 13 11.76 -2.00 5.39
C TRP A 13 10.90 -0.81 4.98
N LYS A 14 10.48 0.01 5.96
CA LYS A 14 9.63 1.18 5.75
C LYS A 14 10.25 2.14 4.76
N TYR A 15 11.52 2.51 4.96
CA TYR A 15 12.23 3.43 4.06
C TYR A 15 12.31 2.87 2.63
N CYS A 16 12.69 1.59 2.47
CA CYS A 16 12.76 0.96 1.16
C CYS A 16 11.38 0.88 0.48
N MET A 17 10.33 0.56 1.23
CA MET A 17 8.97 0.50 0.71
C MET A 17 8.42 1.87 0.31
N GLU A 18 8.70 2.90 1.09
CA GLU A 18 8.34 4.29 0.75
C GLU A 18 9.00 4.70 -0.58
N MET A 19 10.32 4.47 -0.73
CA MET A 19 11.03 4.75 -2.00
C MET A 19 10.44 3.96 -3.18
N LEU A 20 10.05 2.70 -2.97
CA LEU A 20 9.41 1.88 -4.02
C LEU A 20 8.03 2.43 -4.41
N LEU A 21 7.23 2.87 -3.43
CA LEU A 21 5.90 3.41 -3.67
C LEU A 21 5.96 4.78 -4.34
N ILE A 22 6.93 5.64 -3.96
CA ILE A 22 7.21 6.91 -4.63
C ILE A 22 7.62 6.65 -6.09
N GLN A 23 8.57 5.74 -6.34
CA GLN A 23 9.01 5.39 -7.69
C GLN A 23 7.84 4.93 -8.59
N LYS A 24 6.79 4.36 -8.00
CA LYS A 24 5.61 3.83 -8.70
C LYS A 24 4.42 4.79 -8.75
N ASN A 25 4.57 6.02 -8.24
CA ASN A 25 3.46 6.98 -8.08
C ASN A 25 2.28 6.39 -7.28
N LEU A 26 2.59 5.59 -6.24
CA LEU A 26 1.61 4.97 -5.36
C LEU A 26 1.59 5.59 -3.96
N TRP A 27 2.60 6.39 -3.63
CA TRP A 27 2.76 6.98 -2.30
C TRP A 27 1.59 7.87 -1.89
N GLU A 28 1.05 8.67 -2.81
CA GLU A 28 -0.08 9.57 -2.55
C GLU A 28 -1.34 8.83 -2.02
N ILE A 29 -1.50 7.55 -2.37
CA ILE A 29 -2.60 6.71 -1.86
C ILE A 29 -2.33 6.30 -0.41
N VAL A 30 -1.07 6.00 -0.10
CA VAL A 30 -0.63 5.52 1.22
C VAL A 30 -0.59 6.66 2.23
N SER A 31 -0.06 7.82 1.82
CA SER A 31 0.01 9.04 2.64
C SER A 31 -1.34 9.74 2.80
N ARG A 32 -2.39 9.26 2.12
CA ARG A 32 -3.74 9.85 2.07
C ARG A 32 -3.78 11.24 1.44
N GLU A 33 -2.73 11.67 0.74
CA GLU A 33 -2.76 12.88 -0.10
C GLU A 33 -3.79 12.75 -1.22
N ARG A 34 -3.97 11.55 -1.75
CA ARG A 34 -5.05 11.19 -2.67
C ARG A 34 -6.01 10.20 -2.02
N THR A 35 -7.13 10.72 -1.52
CA THR A 35 -8.23 9.91 -0.99
C THR A 35 -9.14 9.38 -2.11
N ARG A 36 -10.00 8.42 -1.76
CA ARG A 36 -11.01 7.91 -2.67
C ARG A 36 -11.93 9.04 -3.10
N PRO A 37 -12.07 9.32 -4.41
CA PRO A 37 -13.01 10.33 -4.91
C PRO A 37 -14.47 9.97 -4.58
N ASP A 38 -15.30 10.98 -4.43
CA ASP A 38 -16.75 10.80 -4.31
C ASP A 38 -17.37 10.27 -5.61
N GLY A 39 -18.52 9.61 -5.47
CA GLY A 39 -19.32 9.13 -6.59
C GLY A 39 -19.29 7.61 -6.80
N PRO A 40 -19.88 7.14 -7.91
CA PRO A 40 -20.11 5.72 -8.12
C PRO A 40 -18.80 4.98 -8.44
N LYS A 41 -18.74 3.70 -8.06
CA LYS A 41 -17.62 2.78 -8.37
C LYS A 41 -17.34 2.67 -9.87
N THR A 42 -18.30 3.00 -10.72
CA THR A 42 -18.18 2.95 -12.18
C THR A 42 -17.44 4.15 -12.76
N SER A 43 -17.36 5.26 -12.01
CA SER A 43 -16.70 6.48 -12.47
C SER A 43 -15.21 6.25 -12.74
N HIS A 44 -14.67 6.96 -13.72
CA HIS A 44 -13.27 6.83 -14.10
C HIS A 44 -12.33 7.16 -12.92
N ALA A 45 -12.62 8.22 -12.18
CA ALA A 45 -11.83 8.64 -11.02
C ALA A 45 -11.81 7.58 -9.91
N VAL A 46 -12.96 7.01 -9.53
CA VAL A 46 -13.03 5.96 -8.49
C VAL A 46 -12.35 4.68 -8.96
N LYS A 47 -12.50 4.27 -10.24
CA LYS A 47 -11.79 3.11 -10.79
C LYS A 47 -10.28 3.31 -10.76
N ASN A 48 -9.80 4.48 -11.21
CA ASN A 48 -8.39 4.81 -11.23
C ASN A 48 -7.79 4.75 -9.81
N TRP A 49 -8.44 5.41 -8.85
CA TRP A 49 -8.02 5.36 -7.44
C TRP A 49 -8.01 3.93 -6.90
N THR A 50 -9.05 3.15 -7.17
CA THR A 50 -9.16 1.75 -6.71
C THR A 50 -8.02 0.91 -7.26
N THR A 51 -7.66 1.08 -8.54
CA THR A 51 -6.52 0.38 -9.16
C THR A 51 -5.21 0.74 -8.46
N HIS A 52 -4.95 2.03 -8.18
CA HIS A 52 -3.73 2.45 -7.50
C HIS A 52 -3.70 1.94 -6.05
N ASN A 53 -4.82 1.98 -5.33
CA ASN A 53 -4.95 1.39 -4.00
C ASN A 53 -4.65 -0.11 -4.01
N CYS A 54 -5.28 -0.89 -4.89
CA CYS A 54 -5.01 -2.32 -5.01
C CYS A 54 -3.54 -2.62 -5.34
N LEU A 55 -2.92 -1.84 -6.23
CA LEU A 55 -1.50 -1.99 -6.56
C LEU A 55 -0.61 -1.71 -5.35
N ALA A 56 -0.92 -0.66 -4.59
CA ALA A 56 -0.13 -0.29 -3.41
C ALA A 56 -0.27 -1.32 -2.29
N VAL A 57 -1.49 -1.82 -1.98
CA VAL A 57 -1.70 -2.95 -1.06
C VAL A 57 -0.89 -4.16 -1.51
N THR A 58 -1.01 -4.55 -2.78
CA THR A 58 -0.30 -5.72 -3.32
C THR A 58 1.21 -5.59 -3.15
N LYS A 59 1.76 -4.39 -3.38
CA LYS A 59 3.19 -4.15 -3.19
C LYS A 59 3.61 -4.26 -1.73
N ILE A 60 2.83 -3.72 -0.80
CA ILE A 60 3.13 -3.84 0.63
C ILE A 60 3.07 -5.31 1.06
N VAL A 61 1.94 -5.97 0.83
CA VAL A 61 1.71 -7.36 1.27
C VAL A 61 2.75 -8.33 0.71
N LEU A 62 3.16 -8.19 -0.56
CA LEU A 62 4.19 -9.03 -1.17
C LEU A 62 5.60 -8.84 -0.57
N HIS A 63 5.83 -7.78 0.20
CA HIS A 63 7.07 -7.52 0.91
C HIS A 63 6.91 -7.64 2.42
N VAL A 64 5.89 -8.34 2.89
CA VAL A 64 5.71 -8.67 4.31
C VAL A 64 5.99 -10.16 4.49
N SER A 65 6.68 -10.54 5.57
CA SER A 65 6.90 -11.96 5.85
C SER A 65 5.61 -12.67 6.26
N ASN A 66 5.59 -14.01 6.17
CA ASN A 66 4.41 -14.80 6.53
C ASN A 66 3.95 -14.61 7.98
N SER A 67 4.87 -14.33 8.92
CA SER A 67 4.52 -14.07 10.32
C SER A 67 3.78 -12.73 10.49
N GLN A 68 4.06 -11.76 9.60
CA GLN A 68 3.49 -10.42 9.67
C GLN A 68 2.24 -10.24 8.77
N ILE A 69 2.02 -11.13 7.80
CA ILE A 69 0.92 -11.00 6.82
C ILE A 69 -0.47 -10.94 7.46
N GLN A 70 -0.65 -11.59 8.62
CA GLN A 70 -1.89 -11.58 9.39
C GLN A 70 -2.33 -10.17 9.82
N HIS A 71 -1.39 -9.23 9.96
CA HIS A 71 -1.70 -7.84 10.30
C HIS A 71 -2.27 -7.06 9.11
N THR A 72 -2.02 -7.52 7.88
CA THR A 72 -2.40 -6.81 6.64
C THR A 72 -3.80 -7.15 6.12
N TRP A 73 -4.41 -8.26 6.54
CA TRP A 73 -5.71 -8.71 6.01
C TRP A 73 -6.90 -7.89 6.54
N LYS A 74 -6.70 -7.04 7.53
CA LYS A 74 -7.82 -6.35 8.20
C LYS A 74 -8.49 -5.29 7.32
N SER A 75 -7.83 -4.80 6.27
CA SER A 75 -8.38 -3.77 5.41
C SER A 75 -7.95 -3.88 3.95
N PRO A 76 -8.85 -3.64 2.99
CA PRO A 76 -8.48 -3.47 1.59
C PRO A 76 -7.93 -2.06 1.27
N ILE A 77 -7.87 -1.15 2.25
CA ILE A 77 -7.40 0.23 2.06
C ILE A 77 -5.91 0.29 2.38
N THR A 78 -5.09 0.74 1.43
CA THR A 78 -3.62 0.76 1.59
C THR A 78 -3.18 1.55 2.80
N ALA A 79 -3.80 2.71 3.04
CA ALA A 79 -3.45 3.57 4.17
C ALA A 79 -3.89 3.03 5.55
N GLU A 80 -4.54 1.86 5.60
CA GLU A 80 -4.81 1.12 6.84
C GLU A 80 -3.90 -0.13 6.96
N VAL A 81 -3.33 -0.59 5.84
CA VAL A 81 -2.35 -1.67 5.79
C VAL A 81 -0.92 -1.17 6.07
N TRP A 82 -0.63 0.08 5.70
CA TRP A 82 0.61 0.79 5.98
C TRP A 82 0.69 1.26 7.44
#